data_AF-A0A353HYP6-F1
#
_entry.id   AF-A0A353HYP6-F1
#
_cell.length_a   1.000
_cell.length_b   1.000
_cell.length_c   1.000
_cell.angle_alpha   90.00
_cell.angle_beta   90.00
_cell.angle_gamma   90.00
#
_symmetry.space_group_name_H-M   'P 1'
#
loop_
_entity.id
_entity.type
_entity.pdbx_description
1 polymer ?
#
loop_
_entity_poly.entity_id
_entity_poly.type
_entity_poly.pdbx_seq_one_letter_code
_entity_poly.pdbx_strand_id
1 'polypeptide(L)'
;GGQAIDLDSVGLSLSLEQLERMHQLKTGALLRASVLLGALCGKDLNPTELEALKAYSKAVGLAFQVVDDVLDATADSATLGKTAGKDAADNKPTYVSILGLEPSKALAEQLRREAHDALAPFGEQALRLRELADLIVQRKA
;
A
#
# COMPACT_ATOMS: atom_id res chain seq x y z
N GLY A 1 16.84 -4.65 -3.58
CA GLY A 1 15.40 -4.36 -3.72
C GLY A 1 14.85 -3.83 -2.41
N GLY A 2 13.55 -3.57 -2.27
CA GLY A 2 13.00 -2.95 -1.06
C GLY A 2 13.24 -3.75 0.23
N GLN A 3 13.27 -5.09 0.15
CA GLN A 3 13.60 -5.96 1.29
C GLN A 3 15.03 -5.76 1.83
N ALA A 4 15.98 -5.37 0.99
CA ALA A 4 17.35 -5.08 1.44
C ALA A 4 17.37 -3.78 2.25
N ILE A 5 16.70 -2.74 1.75
CA ILE A 5 16.57 -1.45 2.43
C ILE A 5 15.85 -1.62 3.78
N ASP A 6 14.80 -2.44 3.82
CA ASP A 6 14.06 -2.78 5.05
C ASP A 6 14.97 -3.39 6.14
N LEU A 7 15.81 -4.35 5.77
CA LEU A 7 16.75 -4.99 6.70
C LEU A 7 17.88 -4.04 7.14
N ASP A 8 18.38 -3.21 6.22
CA ASP A 8 19.45 -2.24 6.50
C ASP A 8 18.96 -1.05 7.36
N SER A 9 17.64 -0.83 7.44
CA SER A 9 17.03 0.30 8.16
C SER A 9 16.60 -0.04 9.59
N VAL A 10 16.81 -1.28 10.04
CA VAL A 10 16.48 -1.69 11.41
C VAL A 10 17.30 -0.89 12.42
N GLY A 11 16.62 -0.22 13.36
CA GLY A 11 17.27 0.65 14.35
C GLY A 11 17.67 2.05 13.82
N LEU A 12 17.34 2.39 12.58
CA LEU A 12 17.54 3.72 12.01
C LEU A 12 16.20 4.47 11.89
N SER A 13 16.23 5.77 12.15
CA SER A 13 15.09 6.66 11.86
C SER A 13 15.09 7.01 10.37
N LEU A 14 14.08 6.53 9.64
CA LEU A 14 13.85 6.93 8.25
C LEU A 14 12.96 8.17 8.18
N SER A 15 13.19 9.02 7.18
CA SER A 15 12.20 10.03 6.78
C SER A 15 10.98 9.35 6.12
N LEU A 16 9.85 10.05 6.08
CA LEU A 16 8.64 9.56 5.40
C LEU A 16 8.91 9.23 3.92
N GLU A 17 9.73 10.04 3.25
CA GLU A 17 10.12 9.83 1.84
C GLU A 17 10.96 8.56 1.66
N GLN A 18 11.89 8.30 2.58
CA GLN A 18 12.72 7.09 2.57
C GLN A 18 11.88 5.85 2.85
N LEU A 19 10.95 5.94 3.82
CA LEU A 19 10.01 4.87 4.13
C LEU A 19 9.12 4.54 2.91
N GLU A 20 8.52 5.56 2.29
CA GLU A 20 7.72 5.39 1.08
C GLU A 20 8.55 4.74 -0.04
N ARG A 21 9.79 5.19 -0.24
CA ARG A 21 10.66 4.63 -1.28
C ARG A 21 10.98 3.15 -1.03
N MET A 22 11.23 2.76 0.22
CA MET A 22 11.47 1.38 0.60
C MET A 22 10.24 0.51 0.31
N HIS A 23 9.05 0.94 0.71
CA HIS A 23 7.81 0.18 0.48
C HIS A 23 7.40 0.12 -0.99
N GLN A 24 7.62 1.18 -1.76
CA GLN A 24 7.44 1.17 -3.21
C GLN A 24 8.27 0.06 -3.87
N LEU A 25 9.49 -0.21 -3.37
CA LEU A 25 10.40 -1.23 -3.91
C LEU A 25 10.18 -2.62 -3.32
N LYS A 26 9.53 -2.74 -2.15
CA LYS A 26 9.28 -4.02 -1.46
C LYS A 26 7.94 -4.61 -1.86
N THR A 27 6.87 -3.84 -1.67
CA THR A 27 5.48 -4.29 -1.80
C THR A 27 4.82 -3.68 -3.02
N GLY A 28 5.03 -2.38 -3.25
CA GLY A 28 4.40 -1.65 -4.36
C GLY A 28 4.80 -2.14 -5.74
N ALA A 29 6.06 -2.58 -5.91
CA ALA A 29 6.57 -3.05 -7.19
C ALA A 29 5.85 -4.29 -7.72
N LEU A 30 5.56 -5.27 -6.85
CA LEU A 30 4.87 -6.49 -7.25
C LEU A 30 3.39 -6.24 -7.55
N LEU A 31 2.70 -5.45 -6.73
CA LEU A 31 1.31 -5.06 -6.99
C LEU A 31 1.18 -4.29 -8.31
N ARG A 32 2.09 -3.35 -8.57
CA ARG A 32 2.17 -2.65 -9.86
C ARG A 32 2.42 -3.61 -11.01
N ALA A 33 3.35 -4.56 -10.86
CA ALA A 33 3.59 -5.57 -11.89
C ALA A 33 2.31 -6.39 -12.17
N SER A 34 1.58 -6.83 -11.15
CA SER A 34 0.33 -7.59 -11.32
C SER A 34 -0.73 -6.80 -12.08
N VAL A 35 -0.94 -5.51 -11.76
CA VAL A 35 -1.90 -4.66 -12.48
C VAL A 35 -1.47 -4.47 -13.94
N LEU A 36 -0.20 -4.14 -14.18
CA LEU A 36 0.32 -3.88 -15.52
C LEU A 36 0.36 -5.15 -16.39
N LEU A 37 0.66 -6.32 -15.81
CA LEU A 37 0.58 -7.59 -16.54
C LEU A 37 -0.85 -7.90 -16.98
N GLY A 38 -1.84 -7.70 -16.09
CA GLY A 38 -3.25 -7.86 -16.45
C GLY A 38 -3.69 -6.92 -17.57
N ALA A 39 -3.22 -5.67 -17.53
CA ALA A 39 -3.42 -4.70 -18.60
C ALA A 39 -2.82 -5.13 -19.93
N LEU A 40 -1.57 -5.61 -19.94
CA LEU A 40 -0.86 -6.04 -21.14
C LEU A 40 -1.46 -7.31 -21.78
N CYS A 41 -2.14 -8.15 -21.01
CA CYS A 41 -2.88 -9.31 -21.53
C CYS A 41 -4.27 -8.94 -22.07
N GLY A 42 -4.74 -7.71 -21.83
CA GLY A 42 -6.05 -7.24 -22.22
C GLY A 42 -6.07 -6.56 -23.59
N LYS A 43 -6.89 -5.51 -23.70
CA LYS A 43 -6.90 -4.63 -24.87
C LYS A 43 -5.71 -3.69 -24.86
N ASP A 44 -5.37 -3.14 -26.02
CA ASP A 44 -4.44 -2.01 -26.11
C ASP A 44 -4.98 -0.84 -25.28
N LEU A 45 -4.17 -0.38 -24.34
CA LEU A 45 -4.47 0.78 -23.51
C LEU A 45 -3.95 2.05 -24.19
N ASN A 46 -4.77 3.10 -24.15
CA ASN A 46 -4.26 4.42 -24.50
C ASN A 46 -3.34 4.96 -23.37
N PRO A 47 -2.54 6.01 -23.64
CA PRO A 47 -1.64 6.56 -22.63
C PRO A 47 -2.33 7.00 -21.33
N THR A 48 -3.55 7.54 -21.41
CA THR A 48 -4.32 7.97 -20.23
C THR A 48 -4.75 6.78 -19.37
N GLU A 49 -5.23 5.70 -19.98
CA GLU A 49 -5.56 4.45 -19.29
C GLU A 49 -4.34 3.83 -18.61
N LEU A 50 -3.18 3.85 -19.28
CA LEU A 50 -1.94 3.33 -18.72
C LEU A 50 -1.45 4.16 -17.52
N GLU A 51 -1.48 5.49 -17.60
CA GLU A 51 -1.13 6.36 -16.48
C GLU A 51 -2.13 6.23 -15.31
N ALA A 52 -3.41 6.07 -15.61
CA ALA A 52 -4.45 5.76 -14.62
C ALA A 52 -4.14 4.48 -13.83
N LEU A 53 -3.78 3.38 -14.52
CA LEU A 53 -3.41 2.14 -13.85
C LEU A 53 -2.11 2.25 -13.04
N LYS A 54 -1.13 3.04 -13.51
CA LYS A 54 0.08 3.34 -12.74
C LYS A 54 -0.26 4.09 -11.45
N ALA A 55 -1.09 5.14 -11.54
CA ALA A 55 -1.53 5.91 -10.37
C ALA A 55 -2.31 5.03 -9.38
N TYR A 56 -3.27 4.25 -9.87
CA TYR A 56 -4.02 3.27 -9.07
C TYR A 56 -3.08 2.29 -8.36
N SER A 57 -2.15 1.65 -9.08
CA SER A 57 -1.24 0.67 -8.48
C SER A 57 -0.30 1.28 -7.44
N LYS A 58 0.12 2.54 -7.63
CA LYS A 58 0.93 3.27 -6.63
C LYS A 58 0.12 3.52 -5.36
N ALA A 59 -1.09 4.05 -5.48
CA ALA A 59 -1.97 4.36 -4.36
C ALA A 59 -2.31 3.09 -3.56
N VAL A 60 -2.70 2.01 -4.24
CA VAL A 60 -3.03 0.72 -3.61
C VAL A 60 -1.81 0.09 -2.96
N GLY A 61 -0.64 0.12 -3.61
CA GLY A 61 0.59 -0.43 -3.04
C GLY A 61 1.02 0.28 -1.75
N LEU A 62 0.86 1.60 -1.70
CA LEU A 62 1.11 2.38 -0.50
C LEU A 62 0.04 2.13 0.58
N ALA A 63 -1.24 2.10 0.19
CA ALA A 63 -2.35 1.85 1.12
C ALA A 63 -2.20 0.49 1.82
N PHE A 64 -1.80 -0.54 1.07
CA PHE A 64 -1.58 -1.88 1.61
C PHE A 64 -0.59 -1.87 2.78
N GLN A 65 0.52 -1.13 2.63
CA GLN A 65 1.53 -1.03 3.67
C GLN A 65 1.05 -0.22 4.87
N VAL A 66 0.44 0.94 4.63
CA VAL A 66 -0.08 1.79 5.71
C VAL A 66 -1.09 0.99 6.56
N VAL A 67 -1.95 0.19 5.92
CA VAL A 67 -2.91 -0.67 6.61
C VAL A 67 -2.19 -1.81 7.35
N ASP A 68 -1.15 -2.41 6.77
CA ASP A 68 -0.35 -3.44 7.45
C ASP A 68 0.26 -2.93 8.75
N ASP A 69 0.85 -1.73 8.71
CA ASP A 69 1.45 -1.07 9.87
C ASP A 69 0.39 -0.70 10.92
N VAL A 70 -0.79 -0.24 10.47
CA VAL A 70 -1.94 0.03 11.37
C VAL A 70 -2.43 -1.25 12.04
N LEU A 71 -2.54 -2.35 11.30
CA LEU A 71 -2.95 -3.64 11.87
C LEU A 71 -1.88 -4.17 12.83
N ASP A 72 -0.59 -4.11 12.49
CA ASP A 72 0.50 -4.54 13.40
C ASP A 72 0.48 -3.78 14.73
N ALA A 73 0.09 -2.50 14.69
CA ALA A 73 0.00 -1.64 15.87
C ALA A 73 -1.29 -1.81 16.70
N THR A 74 -2.38 -2.37 16.13
CA THR A 74 -3.71 -2.33 16.77
C THR A 74 -4.39 -3.68 16.95
N ALA A 75 -4.07 -4.67 16.12
CA ALA A 75 -4.69 -5.98 16.18
C ALA A 75 -3.94 -6.90 17.17
N ASP A 76 -4.64 -7.87 17.73
CA ASP A 76 -3.99 -8.91 18.53
C ASP A 76 -3.28 -9.94 17.62
N SER A 77 -2.30 -10.65 18.19
CA SER A 77 -1.51 -11.63 17.45
C SER A 77 -2.35 -12.77 16.84
N ALA A 78 -3.52 -13.06 17.43
CA ALA A 78 -4.44 -14.09 16.96
C ALA A 78 -5.15 -13.67 15.66
N THR A 79 -5.50 -12.39 15.53
CA THR A 79 -6.14 -11.81 14.35
C THR A 79 -5.15 -11.66 13.19
N LEU A 80 -3.90 -11.29 13.48
CA LEU A 80 -2.86 -11.07 12.47
C LEU A 80 -2.19 -12.36 11.96
N GLY A 81 -2.28 -13.47 12.69
CA GLY A 81 -1.52 -14.69 12.42
C GLY A 81 0.01 -14.53 12.57
N LYS A 82 0.47 -13.39 13.11
CA LYS A 82 1.86 -13.06 13.48
C LYS A 82 1.87 -12.35 14.84
N THR A 83 3.02 -12.25 15.51
CA THR A 83 3.14 -11.49 16.77
C THR A 83 2.82 -10.00 16.52
N ALA A 84 1.77 -9.49 17.15
CA ALA A 84 1.41 -8.08 17.11
C ALA A 84 2.45 -7.20 17.81
N GLY A 85 2.62 -5.96 17.33
CA GLY A 85 3.60 -5.01 17.88
C GLY A 85 5.06 -5.42 17.64
N LYS A 86 5.30 -6.36 16.72
CA LYS A 86 6.66 -6.81 16.40
C LYS A 86 7.49 -5.68 15.82
N ASP A 87 6.90 -4.82 15.00
CA ASP A 87 7.65 -3.73 14.37
C ASP A 87 8.09 -2.69 15.42
N ALA A 88 7.27 -2.44 16.44
CA ALA A 88 7.67 -1.62 17.59
C ALA A 88 8.77 -2.29 18.43
N ALA A 89 8.69 -3.61 18.64
CA ALA A 89 9.71 -4.37 19.37
C ALA A 89 11.07 -4.42 18.63
N ASP A 90 11.03 -4.45 17.30
CA ASP A 90 12.22 -4.49 16.43
C ASP A 90 12.77 -3.09 16.08
N ASN A 91 12.23 -2.01 16.65
CA ASN A 91 12.54 -0.61 16.29
C ASN A 91 12.50 -0.36 14.78
N LYS A 92 11.50 -0.92 14.09
CA LYS A 92 11.31 -0.71 12.66
C LYS A 92 10.56 0.60 12.41
N PRO A 93 11.02 1.41 11.45
CA PRO A 93 10.29 2.59 11.02
C PRO A 93 9.01 2.15 10.28
N THR A 94 7.85 2.58 10.78
CA THR A 94 6.53 2.33 10.19
C THR A 94 5.77 3.64 9.99
N TYR A 95 4.69 3.62 9.21
CA TYR A 95 3.82 4.79 9.08
C TYR A 95 3.23 5.21 10.42
N VAL A 96 2.87 4.25 11.27
CA VAL A 96 2.32 4.53 12.61
C VAL A 96 3.39 5.12 13.54
N SER A 97 4.65 4.65 13.46
CA SER A 97 5.72 5.22 14.30
C SER A 97 6.11 6.64 13.88
N ILE A 98 6.01 6.97 12.59
CA ILE A 98 6.39 8.30 12.06
C ILE A 98 5.23 9.30 12.15
N LEU A 99 4.01 8.91 11.78
CA LEU A 99 2.85 9.81 11.66
C LEU A 99 1.89 9.71 12.85
N GLY A 100 1.91 8.61 13.59
CA GLY A 100 0.88 8.26 14.56
C GLY A 100 -0.31 7.54 13.94
N LEU A 101 -1.06 6.81 14.79
CA LEU A 101 -2.13 5.89 14.35
C LEU A 101 -3.25 6.58 13.56
N GLU A 102 -3.81 7.67 14.08
CA GLU A 102 -4.94 8.35 13.43
C GLU A 102 -4.55 9.00 12.09
N PRO A 103 -3.41 9.72 11.99
CA PRO A 103 -2.89 10.15 10.69
C PRO A 103 -2.62 9.02 9.70
N SER A 104 -2.11 7.86 10.14
CA SER A 104 -1.95 6.69 9.26
C SER A 104 -3.28 6.16 8.74
N LYS A 105 -4.33 6.08 9.57
CA LYS A 105 -5.68 5.71 9.11
C LYS A 105 -6.24 6.71 8.11
N ALA A 106 -6.06 8.00 8.36
CA ALA A 106 -6.48 9.06 7.43
C ALA A 106 -5.75 8.97 6.09
N LEU A 107 -4.45 8.66 6.11
CA LEU A 107 -3.65 8.43 4.91
C LEU A 107 -4.15 7.22 4.11
N ALA A 108 -4.45 6.09 4.77
CA ALA A 108 -5.00 4.92 4.10
C ALA A 108 -6.32 5.23 3.38
N GLU A 109 -7.20 5.99 4.03
CA GLU A 109 -8.49 6.41 3.46
C GLU A 109 -8.32 7.46 2.34
N GLN A 110 -7.31 8.33 2.43
CA GLN A 110 -6.93 9.21 1.32
C GLN A 110 -6.45 8.40 0.10
N LEU A 111 -5.56 7.43 0.30
CA LEU A 111 -5.03 6.59 -0.77
C LEU A 111 -6.13 5.73 -1.41
N ARG A 112 -7.14 5.32 -0.63
CA ARG A 112 -8.35 4.68 -1.15
C ARG A 112 -9.05 5.58 -2.17
N ARG A 113 -9.30 6.85 -1.81
CA ARG A 113 -9.93 7.82 -2.72
C ARG A 113 -9.08 8.06 -3.96
N GLU A 114 -7.78 8.26 -3.80
CA GLU A 114 -6.85 8.43 -4.93
C GLU A 114 -6.86 7.23 -5.89
N ALA A 115 -6.96 6.01 -5.35
CA ALA A 115 -7.09 4.81 -6.17
C ALA A 115 -8.41 4.78 -6.96
N HIS A 116 -9.54 5.16 -6.34
CA HIS A 116 -10.83 5.27 -7.03
C HIS A 116 -10.81 6.34 -8.12
N ASP A 117 -10.27 7.52 -7.80
CA ASP A 117 -10.19 8.66 -8.73
C ASP A 117 -9.29 8.33 -9.93
N ALA A 118 -8.17 7.64 -9.70
CA ALA A 118 -7.29 7.16 -10.77
C ALA A 118 -8.01 6.25 -11.76
N LEU A 119 -9.03 5.51 -11.32
CA LEU A 119 -9.82 4.61 -12.16
C LEU A 119 -10.99 5.29 -12.88
N ALA A 120 -11.18 6.60 -12.75
CA ALA A 120 -12.25 7.34 -13.43
C ALA A 120 -12.31 7.09 -14.95
N PRO A 121 -11.19 7.02 -15.70
CA PRO A 121 -11.22 6.78 -17.15
C PRO A 121 -11.84 5.44 -17.58
N PHE A 122 -11.87 4.45 -16.69
CA PHE A 122 -12.41 3.12 -16.98
C PHE A 122 -13.91 2.98 -16.65
N GLY A 123 -14.51 3.98 -15.99
CA GLY A 123 -15.92 3.96 -15.58
C GLY A 123 -16.31 2.68 -14.81
N GLU A 124 -17.45 2.10 -15.16
CA GLU A 124 -17.98 0.87 -14.53
C GLU A 124 -17.10 -0.36 -14.72
N GLN A 125 -16.24 -0.40 -15.76
CA GLN A 125 -15.33 -1.53 -15.98
C GLN A 125 -14.29 -1.66 -14.86
N ALA A 126 -14.05 -0.58 -14.11
CA ALA A 126 -13.11 -0.55 -13.01
C ALA A 126 -13.67 -1.07 -11.68
N LEU A 127 -14.93 -1.51 -11.63
CA LEU A 127 -15.61 -1.88 -10.38
C LEU A 127 -14.80 -2.87 -9.54
N ARG A 128 -14.25 -3.93 -10.14
CA ARG A 128 -13.45 -4.94 -9.41
C ARG A 128 -12.16 -4.38 -8.83
N LEU A 129 -11.53 -3.43 -9.51
CA LEU A 129 -10.33 -2.76 -8.99
C LEU A 129 -10.69 -1.80 -7.84
N ARG A 130 -11.83 -1.12 -7.93
CA ARG A 130 -12.35 -0.29 -6.83
C ARG A 130 -12.66 -1.12 -5.58
N GLU A 131 -13.36 -2.24 -5.74
CA GLU A 131 -13.63 -3.20 -4.67
C GLU A 131 -12.34 -3.73 -4.03
N LEU A 132 -11.29 -3.96 -4.83
CA LEU A 132 -9.99 -4.40 -4.31
C LEU A 132 -9.30 -3.31 -3.47
N ALA A 133 -9.34 -2.06 -3.92
CA ALA A 133 -8.82 -0.93 -3.13
C ALA A 133 -9.60 -0.77 -1.82
N ASP A 134 -10.92 -0.95 -1.84
CA ASP A 134 -11.75 -0.91 -0.64
C ASP A 134 -11.40 -2.05 0.31
N LEU A 135 -11.27 -3.27 -0.20
CA LEU A 135 -10.88 -4.45 0.58
C LEU A 135 -9.53 -4.24 1.27
N ILE A 136 -8.54 -3.67 0.56
CA ILE A 136 -7.20 -3.44 1.10
C ILE A 136 -7.23 -2.46 2.28
N VAL A 137 -8.07 -1.42 2.23
CA VAL A 137 -8.14 -0.41 3.29
C VAL A 137 -9.07 -0.82 4.44
N GLN A 138 -10.09 -1.61 4.15
CA GLN A 138 -11.10 -2.03 5.12
C GLN A 138 -10.83 -3.39 5.76
N ARG A 139 -9.75 -4.09 5.34
CA ARG A 139 -9.39 -5.39 5.93
C ARG A 139 -9.14 -5.25 7.43
N LYS A 140 -9.56 -6.28 8.17
CA LYS A 140 -9.42 -6.38 9.63
C LYS A 140 -8.38 -7.42 10.08
N ALA A 141 -7.80 -8.15 9.12
CA ALA A 141 -6.78 -9.18 9.28
C ALA A 141 -6.01 -9.32 7.95
#